data_AF-K6H864-F1
#
_entry.id   AF-K6H864-F1
#
_cell.length_a   1.000
_cell.length_b   1.000
_cell.length_c   1.000
_cell.angle_alpha   90.00
_cell.angle_beta   90.00
_cell.angle_gamma   90.00
#
_symmetry.space_group_name_H-M   'P 1'
#
loop_
_entity.id
_entity.type
_entity.pdbx_description
1 polymer ?
#
loop_
_entity_poly.entity_id
_entity_poly.type
_entity_poly.pdbx_seq_one_letter_code
_entity_poly.pdbx_strand_id
1 'polypeptide(L)'
;MESITLRVISGVVQKIWEGDTSFLVHLEKVFSLLGSLKNESKRVEILQKLFLYIFSVRELKPTEISKVLSHSRINRDYEDLAMTTAERLRQEGKIEGKIEIARNMLLHGASLDLF
;
A
#
# COMPACT_ATOMS: atom_id res chain seq x y z
N MET A 1 7.16 -0.07 -21.71
CA MET A 1 6.70 0.77 -20.58
C MET A 1 6.23 -0.06 -19.39
N GLU A 2 5.49 -1.16 -19.57
CA GLU A 2 5.03 -2.04 -18.47
C GLU A 2 6.16 -2.57 -17.57
N SER A 3 7.32 -2.90 -18.16
CA SER A 3 8.52 -3.34 -17.43
C SER A 3 9.03 -2.33 -16.38
N ILE A 4 8.90 -1.03 -16.65
CA ILE A 4 9.37 0.04 -15.74
C ILE A 4 8.40 0.17 -14.56
N THR A 5 7.10 0.13 -14.83
CA THR A 5 6.05 0.18 -13.80
C THR A 5 6.15 -0.99 -12.84
N LEU A 6 6.34 -2.21 -13.35
CA LEU A 6 6.52 -3.42 -12.53
C LEU A 6 7.79 -3.36 -11.67
N ARG A 7 8.91 -2.87 -12.23
CA ARG A 7 10.17 -2.75 -11.49
C ARG A 7 10.09 -1.70 -10.38
N VAL A 8 9.36 -0.60 -10.59
CA VAL A 8 9.09 0.42 -9.57
C VAL A 8 8.23 -0.15 -8.44
N ILE A 9 7.14 -0.85 -8.77
CA ILE A 9 6.26 -1.46 -7.75
C ILE A 9 7.03 -2.50 -6.92
N SER A 10 7.79 -3.37 -7.58
CA SER A 10 8.60 -4.40 -6.90
C SER A 10 9.63 -3.80 -5.94
N GLY A 11 10.32 -2.72 -6.35
CA GLY A 11 11.26 -2.03 -5.48
C GLY A 11 10.62 -1.41 -4.23
N VAL A 12 9.39 -0.91 -4.34
CA VAL A 12 8.63 -0.39 -3.17
C VAL A 12 8.29 -1.51 -2.20
N VAL A 13 7.78 -2.62 -2.73
CA VAL A 13 7.40 -3.80 -1.93
C VAL A 13 8.60 -4.38 -1.17
N GLN A 14 9.77 -4.45 -1.82
CA GLN A 14 11.02 -4.90 -1.18
C GLN A 14 11.47 -3.95 -0.06
N LYS A 15 11.50 -2.64 -0.30
CA LYS A 15 11.89 -1.66 0.73
C LYS A 15 10.94 -1.63 1.92
N ILE A 16 9.64 -1.86 1.69
CA ILE A 16 8.67 -2.07 2.76
C ILE A 16 9.10 -3.29 3.59
N TRP A 17 9.38 -4.42 2.95
CA TRP A 17 9.79 -5.65 3.62
C TRP A 17 11.11 -5.51 4.42
N GLU A 18 12.09 -4.82 3.84
CA GLU A 18 13.43 -4.65 4.43
C GLU A 18 13.47 -3.69 5.64
N GLY A 19 12.35 -3.05 5.99
CA GLY A 19 12.35 -2.10 7.10
C GLY A 19 12.88 -0.71 6.74
N ASP A 20 13.25 -0.45 5.48
CA ASP A 20 13.80 0.84 5.03
C ASP A 20 12.69 1.89 4.88
N THR A 21 12.71 2.97 5.67
CA THR A 21 11.71 4.06 5.62
C THR A 21 11.77 4.89 4.33
N SER A 22 12.82 4.74 3.51
CA SER A 22 12.91 5.38 2.18
C SER A 22 11.78 4.96 1.24
N PHE A 23 11.07 3.86 1.53
CA PHE A 23 9.89 3.44 0.79
C PHE A 23 8.78 4.52 0.77
N LEU A 24 8.69 5.36 1.81
CA LEU A 24 7.68 6.43 1.89
C LEU A 24 7.84 7.45 0.76
N VAL A 25 9.09 7.76 0.36
CA VAL A 25 9.38 8.65 -0.78
C VAL A 25 8.91 8.03 -2.10
N HIS A 26 9.05 6.71 -2.23
CA HIS A 26 8.57 6.01 -3.42
C HIS A 26 7.04 5.84 -3.42
N LEU A 27 6.41 5.81 -2.25
CA LEU A 27 4.96 5.72 -2.09
C LEU A 27 4.26 6.97 -2.65
N GLU A 28 4.84 8.16 -2.50
CA GLU A 28 4.33 9.39 -3.15
C GLU A 28 4.22 9.23 -4.67
N LYS A 29 5.22 8.60 -5.30
CA LYS A 29 5.22 8.34 -6.74
C LYS A 29 4.12 7.35 -7.13
N VAL A 30 3.89 6.32 -6.31
CA VAL A 30 2.79 5.36 -6.51
C VAL A 30 1.44 6.07 -6.43
N PHE A 31 1.23 6.93 -5.43
CA PHE A 31 -0.02 7.70 -5.31
C PHE A 31 -0.23 8.65 -6.50
N SER A 32 0.83 9.30 -6.99
CA SER A 32 0.73 10.12 -8.21
C SER A 32 0.32 9.30 -9.44
N LEU A 33 0.84 8.08 -9.59
CA LEU A 33 0.47 7.19 -10.69
C LEU A 33 -1.00 6.75 -10.56
N LEU A 34 -1.42 6.36 -9.36
CA LEU A 34 -2.82 6.01 -9.08
C LEU A 34 -3.75 7.20 -9.29
N GLY A 35 -3.31 8.42 -8.96
CA GLY A 35 -3.96 9.68 -9.27
C GLY A 35 -4.40 9.82 -10.73
N SER A 36 -3.58 9.30 -11.66
CA SER A 36 -3.84 9.37 -13.10
C SER A 36 -4.80 8.31 -13.64
N LEU A 37 -5.15 7.29 -12.84
CA LEU A 37 -6.00 6.18 -13.26
C LEU A 37 -7.48 6.59 -13.28
N LYS A 38 -8.10 6.71 -14.46
CA LYS A 38 -9.51 7.17 -14.59
C LYS A 38 -10.54 6.31 -13.82
N ASN A 39 -10.27 5.01 -13.63
CA ASN A 39 -11.17 4.11 -12.92
C ASN A 39 -10.98 4.24 -11.41
N GLU A 40 -11.94 4.87 -10.74
CA GLU A 40 -11.93 5.07 -9.29
C GLU A 40 -12.03 3.77 -8.50
N SER A 41 -12.92 2.86 -8.89
CA SER A 41 -13.09 1.56 -8.22
C SER A 41 -11.76 0.77 -8.20
N LYS A 42 -11.09 0.68 -9.36
CA LYS A 42 -9.78 0.04 -9.46
C LYS A 42 -8.72 0.76 -8.62
N ARG A 43 -8.81 2.09 -8.48
CA ARG A 43 -7.89 2.87 -7.64
C ARG A 43 -8.07 2.56 -6.16
N VAL A 44 -9.32 2.55 -5.69
CA VAL A 44 -9.69 2.20 -4.31
C VAL A 44 -9.19 0.78 -3.98
N GLU A 45 -9.42 -0.16 -4.88
CA GLU A 45 -8.99 -1.55 -4.72
C GLU A 45 -7.47 -1.67 -4.56
N ILE A 46 -6.70 -0.97 -5.42
CA ILE A 46 -5.23 -0.97 -5.34
C ILE A 46 -4.76 -0.35 -4.02
N LEU A 47 -5.33 0.79 -3.63
CA LEU A 47 -4.95 1.48 -2.40
C LEU A 47 -5.25 0.64 -1.16
N GLN A 48 -6.42 -0.03 -1.12
CA GLN A 48 -6.79 -0.89 -0.02
C GLN A 48 -5.80 -2.05 0.15
N LYS A 49 -5.43 -2.72 -0.95
CA LYS A 49 -4.42 -3.80 -0.94
C LYS A 49 -3.05 -3.29 -0.51
N LEU A 50 -2.65 -2.11 -0.98
CA LEU A 50 -1.38 -1.48 -0.62
C LEU A 50 -1.30 -1.11 0.87
N PHE A 51 -2.36 -0.50 1.43
CA PHE A 51 -2.42 -0.17 2.85
C PHE A 51 -2.42 -1.43 3.72
N LEU A 52 -3.15 -2.46 3.30
CA LEU A 52 -3.16 -3.74 3.99
C LEU A 52 -1.74 -4.31 4.09
N TYR A 53 -1.00 -4.34 2.97
CA TYR A 53 0.38 -4.82 2.94
C TYR A 53 1.30 -3.97 3.85
N ILE A 54 1.25 -2.64 3.73
CA ILE A 54 2.08 -1.73 4.53
C ILE A 54 1.85 -1.95 6.03
N PHE A 55 0.61 -1.92 6.49
CA PHE A 55 0.29 -2.08 7.92
C PHE A 55 0.44 -3.52 8.43
N SER A 56 0.52 -4.50 7.54
CA SER A 56 0.80 -5.89 7.90
C SER A 56 2.30 -6.14 8.12
N VAL A 57 3.15 -5.45 7.35
CA VAL A 57 4.62 -5.60 7.39
C VAL A 57 5.27 -4.58 8.30
N ARG A 58 4.68 -3.40 8.44
CA ARG A 58 5.26 -2.25 9.14
C ARG A 58 4.37 -1.77 10.27
N GLU A 59 4.98 -1.48 11.40
CA GLU A 59 4.33 -0.81 12.53
C GLU A 59 4.25 0.70 12.28
N LEU A 60 3.51 1.11 11.25
CA LEU A 60 3.26 2.52 10.94
C LEU A 60 1.92 2.98 11.50
N LYS A 61 1.88 4.24 11.92
CA LYS A 61 0.61 4.91 12.22
C LYS A 61 -0.07 5.35 10.93
N PRO A 62 -1.41 5.28 10.83
CA PRO A 62 -2.14 5.79 9.66
C PRO A 62 -1.80 7.23 9.31
N THR A 63 -1.53 8.05 10.33
CA THR A 63 -1.13 9.46 10.17
C THR A 63 0.19 9.64 9.42
N GLU A 64 1.09 8.67 9.44
CA GLU A 64 2.32 8.70 8.64
C GLU A 64 2.01 8.52 7.16
N ILE A 65 1.01 7.69 6.82
CA ILE A 65 0.52 7.52 5.44
C ILE A 65 -0.28 8.75 5.00
N SER A 66 -1.11 9.34 5.86
CA SER A 66 -1.84 10.59 5.56
C SER A 66 -0.89 11.73 5.18
N LYS A 67 0.28 11.84 5.84
CA LYS A 67 1.30 12.83 5.46
C LYS A 67 1.87 12.62 4.05
N VAL A 68 2.03 11.37 3.63
CA VAL A 68 2.49 11.05 2.28
C VAL A 68 1.39 11.31 1.25
N LEU A 69 0.13 10.98 1.59
CA LEU A 69 -1.03 11.24 0.75
C LEU A 69 -1.24 12.75 0.52
N SER A 70 -1.09 13.59 1.56
CA SER A 70 -1.33 15.03 1.47
C SER A 70 -0.34 15.77 0.55
N HIS A 71 0.86 15.22 0.36
CA HIS A 71 1.84 15.71 -0.62
C HIS A 71 1.62 15.15 -2.03
N SER A 72 0.76 14.14 -2.17
CA SER A 72 0.44 13.54 -3.46
C SER A 72 -0.78 14.23 -4.10
N ARG A 73 -0.90 14.16 -5.44
CA ARG A 73 -2.02 14.77 -6.20
C ARG A 73 -3.30 13.92 -6.16
N ILE A 74 -3.50 13.10 -5.13
CA ILE A 74 -4.58 12.12 -5.02
C ILE A 74 -5.70 12.63 -4.09
N ASN A 75 -6.91 12.07 -4.19
CA ASN A 75 -8.04 12.46 -3.35
C ASN A 75 -7.76 12.19 -1.86
N ARG A 76 -8.13 13.12 -0.98
CA ARG A 76 -7.98 13.01 0.48
C ARG A 76 -8.92 11.97 1.10
N ASP A 77 -9.98 11.58 0.40
CA ASP A 77 -10.89 10.50 0.85
C ASP A 77 -10.14 9.16 1.03
N TYR A 78 -8.92 9.02 0.48
CA TYR A 78 -8.06 7.86 0.70
C TYR A 78 -7.34 7.86 2.06
N GLU A 79 -7.35 8.97 2.80
CA GLU A 79 -6.87 9.02 4.19
C GLU A 79 -7.76 8.16 5.11
N ASP A 80 -9.08 8.23 4.92
CA ASP A 80 -10.05 7.41 5.66
C ASP A 80 -9.88 5.92 5.32
N LEU A 81 -9.57 5.60 4.06
CA LEU A 81 -9.27 4.23 3.64
C LEU A 81 -8.02 3.68 4.35
N ALA A 82 -6.98 4.48 4.53
CA ALA A 82 -5.78 4.08 5.28
C ALA A 82 -6.09 3.85 6.76
N MET A 83 -6.86 4.76 7.37
CA MET A 83 -7.25 4.67 8.79
C MET A 83 -8.10 3.43 9.08
N THR A 84 -9.17 3.21 8.31
CA THR A 84 -10.05 2.04 8.45
C THR A 84 -9.32 0.71 8.24
N THR A 85 -8.39 0.66 7.30
CA THR A 85 -7.58 -0.55 7.05
C THR A 85 -6.68 -0.89 8.24
N ALA A 86 -6.03 0.12 8.84
CA ALA A 86 -5.20 -0.09 10.02
C ALA A 86 -6.01 -0.50 11.25
N GLU A 87 -7.19 0.11 11.46
CA GLU A 87 -8.10 -0.27 12.54
C GLU A 87 -8.57 -1.72 12.40
N ARG A 88 -8.97 -2.11 11.19
CA ARG A 88 -9.37 -3.50 10.89
C ARG A 88 -8.26 -4.49 11.22
N LEU A 89 -7.03 -4.23 10.77
CA LEU A 89 -5.86 -5.07 11.09
C LEU A 89 -5.54 -5.11 12.59
N ARG A 90 -5.88 -4.06 13.36
CA ARG A 90 -5.69 -4.04 14.81
C ARG A 90 -6.75 -4.88 15.52
N GLN A 91 -7.98 -4.88 15.02
CA GLN A 91 -9.07 -5.73 15.52
C GLN A 91 -8.86 -7.21 15.16
N GLU A 92 -8.39 -7.51 13.95
CA GLU A 92 -8.07 -8.86 13.46
C GLU A 92 -6.76 -9.44 14.07
N GLY A 93 -6.12 -8.70 14.98
CA GLY A 93 -4.72 -8.82 15.38
C GLY A 93 -4.26 -10.16 15.96
N LYS A 94 -3.86 -11.09 15.10
CA LYS A 94 -2.71 -11.97 15.39
C LYS A 94 -1.58 -11.68 14.41
N ILE A 95 -0.38 -11.47 14.95
CA ILE A 95 0.88 -11.21 14.24
C ILE A 95 1.17 -12.31 13.19
N GLU A 96 0.77 -13.56 13.47
CA GLU A 96 0.83 -14.67 12.51
C GLU A 96 0.00 -14.41 11.24
N GLY A 97 -1.21 -13.85 11.37
CA GLY A 97 -2.07 -13.55 10.21
C GLY A 97 -1.55 -12.39 9.35
N LYS A 98 -0.96 -11.36 9.97
CA LYS A 98 -0.41 -10.20 9.24
C LYS A 98 0.77 -10.57 8.37
N ILE A 99 1.72 -11.33 8.92
CA ILE A 99 2.91 -11.78 8.19
C ILE A 99 2.50 -12.76 7.08
N GLU A 100 1.54 -13.64 7.33
CA GLU A 100 1.05 -14.59 6.33
C GLU A 100 0.30 -13.89 5.18
N ILE A 101 -0.55 -12.91 5.47
CA ILE A 101 -1.20 -12.07 4.46
C ILE A 101 -0.14 -11.35 3.60
N ALA A 102 0.84 -10.74 4.25
CA ALA A 102 1.92 -10.04 3.55
C ALA A 102 2.77 -10.99 2.69
N ARG A 103 3.11 -12.18 3.20
CA ARG A 103 3.86 -13.20 2.45
C ARG A 103 3.07 -13.70 1.25
N ASN A 104 1.78 -13.98 1.40
CA ASN A 104 0.94 -14.41 0.28
C ASN A 104 0.80 -13.32 -0.78
N MET A 105 0.66 -12.04 -0.38
CA MET A 105 0.68 -10.89 -1.28
C MET A 105 2.05 -10.65 -1.95
N LEU A 106 3.15 -11.12 -1.35
CA LEU A 106 4.48 -11.01 -1.94
C LEU A 106 4.75 -12.16 -2.92
N LEU A 107 4.43 -13.39 -2.53
CA LEU A 107 4.74 -14.63 -3.25
C LEU A 107 3.88 -14.82 -4.52
N HIS A 108 2.63 -14.38 -4.51
CA HIS A 108 1.78 -14.43 -5.70
C HIS A 108 1.98 -13.21 -6.61
N GLY A 109 3.09 -12.49 -6.39
CA GLY A 109 3.29 -11.12 -6.82
C GLY A 109 2.33 -10.21 -6.07
N ALA A 110 2.59 -8.90 -6.09
CA ALA A 110 1.55 -7.90 -5.88
C ALA A 110 0.47 -7.96 -7.00
N SER A 111 0.13 -9.17 -7.46
CA SER A 111 -0.91 -9.47 -8.39
C SER A 111 -2.20 -9.07 -7.72
N LEU A 112 -2.67 -7.92 -8.18
CA LEU A 112 -4.01 -7.41 -7.97
C LEU A 112 -5.08 -8.36 -8.50
N ASP A 113 -4.71 -9.46 -9.17
CA ASP A 113 -5.61 -10.38 -9.88
C ASP A 113 -6.07 -11.61 -9.06
N LEU A 114 -5.76 -11.71 -7.76
CA LEU A 114 -6.48 -12.63 -6.88
C LEU A 114 -7.71 -11.91 -6.32
N PHE A 115 -8.76 -11.80 -7.16
CA PHE A 115 -10.21 -11.90 -6.89
C PHE A 115 -10.99 -11.61 -8.17
#